data_AF-A0A7S0BBF2-F1
#
_entry.id   AF-A0A7S0BBF2-F1
#
_cell.length_a   1.000
_cell.length_b   1.000
_cell.length_c   1.000
_cell.angle_alpha   90.00
_cell.angle_beta   90.00
_cell.angle_gamma   90.00
#
_symmetry.space_group_name_H-M   'P 1'
#
loop_
_entity.id
_entity.type
_entity.pdbx_description
1 polymer ?
#
loop_
_entity_poly.entity_id
_entity_poly.type
_entity_poly.pdbx_seq_one_letter_code
_entity_poly.pdbx_strand_id
1 'polypeptide(L)'
;INRVEYVHAKNFIHRDIKPDNLVMQLCEGTDPRRGKVRKVALIDFDHADPDWDPMTPSCRQNEFCGTVQYSAPEAFLGYFSQSSDLYSIGVILYLLMTGKMPYENDIYEEETRRRHSLPNKHCVWSPTIVQRMKDFSIDWECNPWPEQKLCRNFCRSLLAFDPLMRPVSAEEALRHDWFSQQGA
;
A
#
# COMPACT_ATOMS: atom_id res chain seq x y z
N ILE A 1 -1.91 -9.55 2.76
CA ILE A 1 -2.58 -9.86 1.48
C ILE A 1 -3.89 -10.62 1.67
N ASN A 2 -3.94 -11.80 2.31
CA ASN A 2 -5.19 -12.54 2.54
C ASN A 2 -6.38 -11.72 3.10
N ARG A 3 -6.13 -10.70 3.95
CA ARG A 3 -7.20 -9.81 4.44
C ARG A 3 -7.71 -8.85 3.37
N VAL A 4 -6.81 -8.38 2.51
CA VAL A 4 -7.11 -7.48 1.39
C VAL A 4 -7.83 -8.25 0.28
N GLU A 5 -7.39 -9.48 -0.01
CA GLU A 5 -8.10 -10.40 -0.92
C GLU A 5 -9.56 -10.59 -0.51
N TYR A 6 -9.82 -10.89 0.76
CA TYR A 6 -11.18 -11.04 1.28
C TYR A 6 -12.05 -9.77 1.11
N VAL A 7 -11.45 -8.59 1.25
CA VAL A 7 -12.14 -7.30 1.06
C VAL A 7 -12.44 -7.09 -0.43
N HIS A 8 -11.44 -7.30 -1.28
CA HIS A 8 -11.54 -7.17 -2.74
C HIS A 8 -12.56 -8.12 -3.37
N ALA A 9 -12.65 -9.36 -2.87
CA ALA A 9 -13.64 -10.35 -3.32
C ALA A 9 -15.10 -9.94 -3.07
N LYS A 10 -15.32 -8.92 -2.22
CA LYS A 10 -16.64 -8.34 -1.97
C LYS A 10 -16.88 -7.05 -2.76
N ASN A 11 -16.06 -6.76 -3.77
CA ASN A 11 -16.09 -5.51 -4.53
C ASN A 11 -15.93 -4.28 -3.62
N PHE A 12 -15.08 -4.42 -2.61
CA PHE A 12 -14.79 -3.40 -1.63
C PHE A 12 -13.31 -3.00 -1.77
N ILE A 13 -12.98 -1.72 -1.67
CA ILE A 13 -11.58 -1.26 -1.61
C ILE A 13 -11.36 -0.40 -0.37
N HIS A 14 -10.19 -0.52 0.27
CA HIS A 14 -9.97 0.08 1.59
C HIS A 14 -9.44 1.52 1.53
N ARG A 15 -8.55 1.83 0.57
CA ARG A 15 -7.98 3.17 0.31
C ARG A 15 -7.09 3.79 1.39
N ASP A 16 -6.92 3.13 2.54
CA ASP A 16 -6.07 3.62 3.65
C ASP A 16 -5.38 2.47 4.39
N ILE A 17 -4.80 1.54 3.63
CA ILE A 17 -4.01 0.45 4.19
C ILE A 17 -2.66 1.01 4.67
N LYS A 18 -2.42 0.92 5.97
CA LYS A 18 -1.20 1.37 6.66
C LYS A 18 -0.94 0.50 7.89
N PRO A 19 0.26 0.54 8.50
CA PRO A 19 0.58 -0.26 9.68
C PRO A 19 -0.41 -0.08 10.84
N ASP A 20 -0.87 1.16 11.09
CA ASP A 20 -1.83 1.48 12.15
C ASP A 20 -3.19 0.76 11.98
N ASN A 21 -3.55 0.46 10.73
CA ASN A 21 -4.81 -0.21 10.38
C ASN A 21 -4.65 -1.74 10.30
N LEU A 22 -3.49 -2.28 10.67
CA LEU A 22 -3.20 -3.71 10.71
C LEU A 22 -3.02 -4.17 12.17
N VAL A 23 -4.08 -4.72 12.76
CA VAL A 23 -4.04 -5.25 14.12
C VAL A 23 -3.60 -6.71 14.11
N MET A 24 -2.64 -7.03 14.97
CA MET A 24 -2.13 -8.39 15.13
C MET A 24 -2.60 -8.97 16.45
N GLN A 25 -3.23 -10.15 16.37
CA GLN A 25 -3.46 -10.98 17.54
C GLN A 25 -2.27 -11.89 17.75
N LEU A 26 -1.63 -11.75 18.91
CA LEU A 26 -0.52 -12.59 19.33
C LEU A 26 -1.04 -13.78 20.15
N CYS A 27 -0.36 -14.92 20.05
CA CYS A 27 -0.47 -16.02 21.00
C CYS A 27 0.91 -16.28 21.61
N GLU A 28 0.93 -17.02 22.72
CA GLU A 28 2.19 -17.41 23.36
C GLU A 28 3.07 -18.15 22.35
N GLY A 29 4.27 -17.63 22.15
CA GLY A 29 5.32 -18.26 21.36
C GLY A 29 6.26 -19.07 22.25
N THR A 30 7.23 -19.74 21.63
CA THR A 30 8.31 -20.41 22.37
C THR A 30 9.30 -19.43 23.01
N ASP A 31 9.37 -18.18 22.54
CA ASP A 31 10.11 -17.09 23.17
C ASP A 31 9.15 -16.20 23.98
N PRO A 32 9.27 -16.13 25.32
CA PRO A 32 8.42 -15.28 26.15
C PRO A 32 8.55 -13.78 25.82
N ARG A 33 9.58 -13.36 25.09
CA ARG A 33 9.78 -11.98 24.63
C ARG A 33 9.19 -11.70 23.25
N ARG A 34 8.72 -12.72 22.53
CA ARG A 34 8.18 -12.62 21.17
C ARG A 34 6.94 -13.51 21.02
N GLY A 35 5.76 -12.90 21.08
CA GLY A 35 4.51 -13.58 20.75
C GLY A 35 4.49 -14.06 19.29
N LYS A 36 3.88 -15.21 19.04
CA LYS A 36 3.64 -15.70 17.67
C LYS A 36 2.39 -14.99 17.12
N VAL A 37 2.46 -14.46 15.91
CA VAL A 37 1.29 -13.86 15.27
C VAL A 37 0.29 -14.96 14.94
N ARG A 38 -0.87 -14.94 15.60
CA ARG A 38 -1.99 -15.87 15.37
C ARG A 38 -2.85 -15.41 14.20
N LYS A 39 -3.13 -14.11 14.14
CA LYS A 39 -4.04 -13.53 13.14
C LYS A 39 -3.66 -12.07 12.89
N VAL A 40 -3.74 -11.66 11.63
CA VAL A 40 -3.77 -10.25 11.24
C VAL A 40 -5.20 -9.88 10.85
N ALA A 41 -5.66 -8.75 11.35
CA ALA A 41 -6.93 -8.12 11.02
C ALA A 41 -6.68 -6.77 10.35
N LEU A 42 -7.46 -6.45 9.33
CA LEU A 42 -7.54 -5.13 8.72
C LEU A 42 -8.72 -4.40 9.36
N ILE A 43 -8.50 -3.18 9.83
CA ILE A 43 -9.47 -2.34 10.54
C ILE A 43 -9.57 -0.97 9.88
N ASP A 44 -10.49 -0.13 10.37
CA ASP A 44 -10.67 1.26 9.94
C ASP A 44 -11.06 1.42 8.47
N PHE A 45 -12.34 1.23 8.20
CA PHE A 45 -12.93 1.31 6.85
C PHE A 45 -13.54 2.68 6.55
N ASP A 46 -13.19 3.73 7.29
CA ASP A 46 -13.78 5.07 7.14
C ASP A 46 -13.50 5.70 5.76
N HIS A 47 -12.42 5.27 5.11
CA HIS A 47 -12.04 5.70 3.76
C HIS A 47 -12.42 4.71 2.65
N ALA A 48 -13.02 3.58 3.02
CA ALA A 48 -13.28 2.53 2.08
C ALA A 48 -14.42 2.85 1.12
N ASP A 49 -14.45 2.17 -0.03
CA ASP A 49 -15.56 2.23 -0.97
C ASP A 49 -16.34 0.91 -0.96
N PRO A 50 -17.59 0.91 -0.45
CA PRO A 50 -18.46 -0.26 -0.50
C PRO A 50 -18.95 -0.65 -1.87
N ASP A 51 -19.04 0.32 -2.76
CA ASP A 51 -19.74 0.20 -4.03
C ASP A 51 -18.74 0.28 -5.19
N TRP A 52 -17.48 -0.12 -4.94
CA TRP A 52 -16.46 -0.13 -5.98
C TRP A 52 -16.78 -1.21 -7.00
N ASP A 53 -16.72 -0.85 -8.27
CA ASP A 53 -16.94 -1.77 -9.37
C ASP A 53 -15.80 -1.62 -10.39
N PRO A 54 -15.13 -2.72 -10.78
CA PRO A 54 -14.06 -2.68 -11.78
C PRO A 54 -14.51 -2.14 -13.14
N MET A 55 -15.79 -2.30 -13.48
CA MET A 55 -16.38 -1.83 -14.74
C MET A 55 -16.79 -0.35 -14.68
N THR A 56 -17.03 0.17 -13.48
CA THR A 56 -17.31 1.58 -13.24
C THR A 56 -16.26 2.16 -12.29
N PRO A 57 -15.05 2.47 -12.80
CA PRO A 57 -13.97 2.97 -11.97
C PRO A 57 -14.47 4.18 -11.18
N SER A 58 -14.42 4.06 -9.85
CA SER A 58 -14.85 5.12 -8.93
C SER A 58 -13.94 6.33 -9.11
N CYS A 59 -14.26 7.19 -10.08
CA CYS A 59 -13.55 8.44 -10.32
C CYS A 59 -14.21 9.51 -9.47
N ARG A 60 -13.81 9.58 -8.19
CA ARG A 60 -14.13 10.75 -7.36
C ARG A 60 -13.08 11.82 -7.69
N GLN A 61 -13.22 12.41 -8.89
CA GLN A 61 -12.28 13.41 -9.39
C GLN A 61 -11.99 14.44 -8.30
N ASN A 62 -10.72 14.61 -7.97
CA ASN A 62 -10.19 15.56 -6.98
C ASN A 62 -10.43 15.25 -5.49
N GLU A 63 -10.89 14.05 -5.11
CA GLU A 63 -11.02 13.66 -3.71
C GLU A 63 -10.04 12.55 -3.33
N PHE A 64 -8.82 12.94 -2.97
CA PHE A 64 -7.90 12.03 -2.29
C PHE A 64 -8.31 11.79 -0.85
N CYS A 65 -8.31 10.53 -0.45
CA CYS A 65 -8.44 10.06 0.93
C CYS A 65 -7.30 9.11 1.30
N GLY A 66 -7.16 8.85 2.59
CA GLY A 66 -6.10 8.01 3.14
C GLY A 66 -4.80 8.75 3.50
N THR A 67 -3.79 7.97 3.82
CA THR A 67 -2.52 8.41 4.39
C THR A 67 -1.45 8.49 3.31
N VAL A 68 -0.99 9.71 3.05
CA VAL A 68 -0.11 10.11 1.93
C VAL A 68 1.04 9.14 1.67
N GLN A 69 1.80 8.78 2.70
CA GLN A 69 3.03 7.99 2.50
C GLN A 69 2.78 6.54 2.08
N TYR A 70 1.53 6.04 2.20
CA TYR A 70 1.15 4.68 1.82
C TYR A 70 0.29 4.67 0.54
N SER A 71 -0.09 5.82 0.01
CA SER A 71 -0.99 5.94 -1.13
C SER A 71 -0.27 5.73 -2.47
N ALA A 72 -0.96 5.07 -3.39
CA ALA A 72 -0.48 4.85 -4.75
C ALA A 72 -0.41 6.16 -5.56
N PRO A 73 0.49 6.28 -6.56
CA PRO A 73 0.60 7.49 -7.39
C PRO A 73 -0.73 7.91 -8.02
N GLU A 74 -1.52 6.96 -8.53
CA GLU A 74 -2.80 7.24 -9.17
C GLU A 74 -3.89 7.72 -8.19
N ALA A 75 -3.76 7.42 -6.89
CA ALA A 75 -4.70 7.86 -5.85
C ALA A 75 -4.67 9.39 -5.68
N PHE A 76 -3.51 10.02 -5.87
CA PHE A 76 -3.38 11.48 -5.88
C PHE A 76 -4.11 12.15 -7.05
N LEU A 77 -4.44 11.39 -8.08
CA LEU A 77 -5.27 11.85 -9.20
C LEU A 77 -6.76 11.50 -9.01
N GLY A 78 -7.13 10.95 -7.85
CA GLY A 78 -8.49 10.53 -7.53
C GLY A 78 -8.88 9.17 -8.12
N TYR A 79 -7.92 8.40 -8.64
CA TYR A 79 -8.16 7.05 -9.14
C TYR A 79 -7.81 6.03 -8.06
N PHE A 80 -8.81 5.29 -7.60
CA PHE A 80 -8.64 4.23 -6.63
C PHE A 80 -9.10 2.90 -7.20
N SER A 81 -8.36 1.84 -6.91
CA SER A 81 -8.67 0.47 -7.33
C SER A 81 -8.11 -0.54 -6.33
N GLN A 82 -8.41 -1.82 -6.56
CA GLN A 82 -7.76 -2.91 -5.85
C GLN A 82 -6.22 -2.85 -5.96
N SER A 83 -5.69 -2.42 -7.11
CA SER A 83 -4.23 -2.26 -7.31
C SER A 83 -3.62 -1.15 -6.45
N SER A 84 -4.42 -0.16 -6.03
CA SER A 84 -3.98 0.92 -5.15
C SER A 84 -3.79 0.41 -3.72
N ASP A 85 -4.69 -0.45 -3.24
CA ASP A 85 -4.54 -1.17 -1.96
C ASP A 85 -3.31 -2.09 -1.97
N LEU A 86 -3.02 -2.75 -3.10
CA LEU A 86 -1.83 -3.59 -3.26
C LEU A 86 -0.53 -2.77 -3.22
N TYR A 87 -0.52 -1.56 -3.78
CA TYR A 87 0.60 -0.63 -3.66
C TYR A 87 0.88 -0.28 -2.20
N SER A 88 -0.16 0.02 -1.41
CA SER A 88 0.00 0.29 0.02
C SER A 88 0.62 -0.89 0.77
N ILE A 89 0.28 -2.13 0.40
CA ILE A 89 0.96 -3.32 0.93
C ILE A 89 2.44 -3.34 0.53
N GLY A 90 2.77 -2.94 -0.70
CA GLY A 90 4.15 -2.79 -1.17
C GLY A 90 4.95 -1.80 -0.34
N VAL A 91 4.37 -0.63 -0.01
CA VAL A 91 5.00 0.36 0.88
C VAL A 91 5.27 -0.24 2.26
N ILE A 92 4.27 -0.92 2.84
CA ILE A 92 4.42 -1.57 4.15
C ILE A 92 5.50 -2.66 4.10
N LEU A 93 5.53 -3.48 3.05
CA LEU A 93 6.54 -4.52 2.88
C LEU A 93 7.95 -3.90 2.79
N TYR A 94 8.10 -2.82 2.02
CA TYR A 94 9.38 -2.12 1.92
C TYR A 94 9.84 -1.61 3.30
N LEU A 95 8.92 -0.99 4.04
CA LEU A 95 9.17 -0.50 5.39
C LEU A 95 9.56 -1.61 6.37
N LEU A 96 8.84 -2.74 6.36
CA LEU A 96 9.12 -3.87 7.25
C LEU A 96 10.48 -4.51 6.99
N MET A 97 10.92 -4.54 5.73
CA MET A 97 12.18 -5.18 5.36
C MET A 97 13.39 -4.28 5.60
N THR A 98 13.25 -2.97 5.36
CA THR A 98 14.39 -2.02 5.38
C THR A 98 14.42 -1.11 6.61
N GLY A 99 13.28 -0.97 7.30
CA GLY A 99 13.08 0.06 8.33
C GLY A 99 12.95 1.49 7.76
N LYS A 100 12.86 1.64 6.43
CA LYS A 100 12.78 2.94 5.73
C LYS A 100 11.55 3.02 4.84
N MET A 101 11.09 4.22 4.52
CA MET A 101 10.06 4.42 3.50
C MET A 101 10.64 4.29 2.09
N PRO A 102 9.87 3.82 1.09
CA PRO A 102 10.33 3.73 -0.29
C PRO A 102 10.53 5.11 -0.93
N TYR A 103 9.81 6.13 -0.47
CA TYR A 103 9.95 7.53 -0.87
C TYR A 103 10.32 8.38 0.33
N GLU A 104 11.12 9.41 0.08
CA GLU A 104 11.48 10.40 1.08
C GLU A 104 10.29 11.32 1.42
N ASN A 105 10.32 11.93 2.61
CA ASN A 105 9.21 12.78 3.08
C ASN A 105 9.07 14.08 2.27
N ASP A 106 10.14 14.55 1.64
CA ASP A 106 10.19 15.76 0.80
C ASP A 106 9.30 15.64 -0.45
N ILE A 107 9.14 14.41 -0.98
CA ILE A 107 8.21 14.10 -2.07
C ILE A 107 6.79 14.57 -1.73
N TYR A 108 6.42 14.47 -0.46
CA TYR A 108 5.07 14.70 0.05
C TYR A 108 4.92 16.06 0.76
N GLU A 109 6.01 16.77 1.04
CA GLU A 109 6.03 17.86 2.02
C GLU A 109 5.15 19.03 1.60
N GLU A 110 5.25 19.45 0.34
CA GLU A 110 4.51 20.59 -0.19
C GLU A 110 3.00 20.34 -0.16
N GLU A 111 2.56 19.21 -0.68
CA GLU A 111 1.16 18.84 -0.74
C GLU A 111 0.58 18.58 0.66
N THR A 112 1.37 17.98 1.56
CA THR A 112 1.00 17.83 2.97
C THR A 112 0.81 19.19 3.62
N ARG A 113 1.71 20.15 3.40
CA ARG A 113 1.59 21.53 3.91
C ARG A 113 0.35 22.24 3.36
N ARG A 114 0.09 22.12 2.05
CA ARG A 114 -1.10 22.67 1.39
C ARG A 114 -2.39 22.07 1.97
N ARG A 115 -2.45 20.77 2.24
CA ARG A 115 -3.64 20.14 2.85
C ARG A 115 -3.93 20.68 4.24
N HIS A 116 -2.91 20.89 5.07
CA HIS A 116 -3.07 21.43 6.42
C HIS A 116 -3.49 22.90 6.45
N SER A 117 -3.18 23.69 5.40
CA SER A 117 -3.59 25.10 5.32
C SER A 117 -5.00 25.30 4.77
N LEU A 118 -5.66 24.27 4.22
CA LEU A 118 -6.99 24.38 3.63
C LEU A 118 -8.10 24.13 4.67
N PRO A 119 -9.12 25.02 4.78
CA PRO A 119 -10.16 24.94 5.82
C PRO A 119 -11.03 23.68 5.72
N ASN A 120 -11.25 23.15 4.50
CA ASN A 120 -12.09 21.97 4.29
C ASN A 120 -11.29 20.71 3.89
N LYS A 121 -9.94 20.77 3.90
CA LYS A 121 -9.03 19.68 3.48
C LYS A 121 -9.27 19.05 2.09
N HIS A 122 -10.27 19.53 1.33
CA HIS A 122 -10.43 19.24 -0.10
C HIS A 122 -9.29 19.91 -0.84
N CYS A 123 -8.29 19.11 -1.19
CA CYS A 123 -7.15 19.53 -1.97
C CYS A 123 -7.24 18.80 -3.31
N VAL A 124 -7.26 19.56 -4.41
CA VAL A 124 -6.84 19.03 -5.70
C VAL A 124 -5.35 18.76 -5.54
N TRP A 125 -4.98 17.48 -5.38
CA TRP A 125 -3.57 17.13 -5.24
C TRP A 125 -2.86 17.49 -6.53
N SER A 126 -1.74 18.19 -6.36
CA SER A 126 -1.00 18.73 -7.48
C SER A 126 -0.39 17.57 -8.28
N PRO A 127 -0.49 17.55 -9.62
CA PRO A 127 0.22 16.57 -10.46
C PRO A 127 1.73 16.50 -10.20
N THR A 128 2.29 17.49 -9.51
CA THR A 128 3.69 17.53 -9.06
C THR A 128 4.07 16.37 -8.16
N ILE A 129 3.20 15.92 -7.24
CA ILE A 129 3.53 14.76 -6.38
C ILE A 129 3.74 13.49 -7.21
N VAL A 130 2.85 13.26 -8.17
CA VAL A 130 2.91 12.10 -9.07
C VAL A 130 4.17 12.15 -9.93
N GLN A 131 4.53 13.34 -10.43
CA GLN A 131 5.75 13.53 -11.19
C GLN A 131 7.00 13.31 -10.33
N ARG A 132 7.05 13.84 -9.10
CA ARG A 132 8.15 13.60 -8.15
C ARG A 132 8.30 12.11 -7.82
N MET A 133 7.20 11.41 -7.56
CA MET A 133 7.22 9.96 -7.34
C MET A 133 7.70 9.18 -8.58
N LYS A 134 7.43 9.68 -9.79
CA LYS A 134 7.89 9.08 -11.05
C LYS A 134 9.38 9.25 -11.27
N ASP A 135 9.90 10.44 -10.93
CA ASP A 135 11.30 10.80 -11.13
C ASP A 135 12.20 10.25 -9.99
N PHE A 136 11.60 9.89 -8.85
CA PHE A 136 12.31 9.29 -7.72
C PHE A 136 12.68 7.83 -7.96
N SER A 137 13.93 7.48 -7.68
CA SER A 137 14.42 6.11 -7.76
C SER A 137 14.43 5.44 -6.39
N ILE A 138 13.48 4.54 -6.13
CA ILE A 138 13.47 3.72 -4.91
C ILE A 138 14.77 2.92 -4.78
N ASP A 139 15.38 2.94 -3.60
CA ASP A 139 16.60 2.17 -3.31
C ASP A 139 16.29 0.68 -3.11
N TRP A 140 16.64 -0.12 -4.12
CA TRP A 140 16.49 -1.58 -4.14
C TRP A 140 17.79 -2.35 -3.87
N GLU A 141 18.86 -1.63 -3.54
CA GLU A 141 20.18 -2.19 -3.27
C GLU A 141 20.56 -2.09 -1.79
N CYS A 142 19.82 -1.33 -0.98
CA CYS A 142 19.97 -1.36 0.47
C CYS A 142 19.66 -2.73 1.09
N ASN A 143 20.28 -3.00 2.24
CA ASN A 143 20.02 -4.23 2.99
C ASN A 143 18.53 -4.30 3.43
N PRO A 144 17.89 -5.49 3.39
CA PRO A 144 18.43 -6.81 3.03
C PRO A 144 18.14 -7.21 1.56
N TRP A 145 17.85 -6.25 0.68
CA TRP A 145 17.35 -6.52 -0.67
C TRP A 145 18.26 -7.38 -1.56
N PRO A 146 19.60 -7.20 -1.55
CA PRO A 146 20.49 -8.05 -2.35
C PRO A 146 20.36 -9.55 -2.04
N GLU A 147 20.07 -9.89 -0.79
CA GLU A 147 19.93 -11.28 -0.30
C GLU A 147 18.49 -11.79 -0.45
N GLN A 148 17.49 -10.92 -0.26
CA GLN A 148 16.07 -11.26 -0.25
C GLN A 148 15.42 -11.14 -1.64
N LYS A 149 16.01 -11.79 -2.66
CA LYS A 149 15.66 -11.58 -4.07
C LYS A 149 14.18 -11.78 -4.40
N LEU A 150 13.54 -12.85 -3.92
CA LEU A 150 12.12 -13.10 -4.20
C LEU A 150 11.20 -12.10 -3.50
N CYS A 151 11.50 -11.77 -2.24
CA CYS A 151 10.78 -10.73 -1.51
C CYS A 151 10.92 -9.37 -2.19
N ARG A 152 12.12 -9.06 -2.68
CA ARG A 152 12.42 -7.84 -3.43
C ARG A 152 11.61 -7.77 -4.72
N ASN A 153 11.61 -8.84 -5.52
CA ASN A 153 10.84 -8.90 -6.75
C ASN A 153 9.34 -8.74 -6.50
N PHE A 154 8.83 -9.37 -5.44
CA PHE A 154 7.45 -9.21 -5.02
C PHE A 154 7.13 -7.77 -4.62
N CYS A 155 7.98 -7.16 -3.79
CA CYS A 155 7.81 -5.78 -3.36
C CYS A 155 7.85 -4.81 -4.55
N ARG A 156 8.75 -5.05 -5.53
CA ARG A 156 8.84 -4.29 -6.77
C ARG A 156 7.58 -4.39 -7.63
N SER A 157 6.96 -5.57 -7.71
CA SER A 157 5.72 -5.71 -8.49
C SER A 157 4.55 -4.97 -7.84
N LEU A 158 4.46 -4.96 -6.50
CA LEU A 158 3.46 -4.16 -5.78
C LEU A 158 3.71 -2.64 -5.90
N LEU A 159 4.97 -2.21 -5.86
CA LEU A 159 5.38 -0.80 -5.95
C LEU A 159 5.55 -0.30 -7.40
N ALA A 160 5.10 -1.04 -8.41
CA ALA A 160 5.16 -0.57 -9.79
C ALA A 160 4.37 0.75 -9.93
N PHE A 161 4.99 1.74 -10.59
CA PHE A 161 4.39 3.07 -10.74
C PHE A 161 3.07 3.00 -11.52
N ASP A 162 3.07 2.31 -12.66
CA ASP A 162 1.87 2.03 -13.44
C ASP A 162 1.06 0.92 -12.75
N PRO A 163 -0.21 1.16 -12.36
CA PRO A 163 -1.06 0.16 -11.74
C PRO A 163 -1.26 -1.10 -12.59
N LEU A 164 -1.17 -0.99 -13.93
CA LEU A 164 -1.31 -2.14 -14.84
C LEU A 164 -0.12 -3.11 -14.78
N MET A 165 1.01 -2.67 -14.20
CA MET A 165 2.21 -3.49 -14.00
C MET A 165 2.22 -4.19 -12.64
N ARG A 166 1.21 -3.93 -11.79
CA ARG A 166 1.01 -4.63 -10.52
C ARG A 166 0.19 -5.90 -10.75
N PRO A 167 0.18 -6.86 -9.80
CA PRO A 167 -0.76 -7.97 -9.85
C PRO A 167 -2.19 -7.46 -10.00
N VAL A 168 -2.97 -8.06 -10.89
CA VAL A 168 -4.34 -7.64 -11.20
C VAL A 168 -5.29 -7.86 -10.02
N SER A 169 -4.93 -8.74 -9.10
CA SER A 169 -5.68 -9.00 -7.87
C SER A 169 -4.78 -9.44 -6.71
N ALA A 170 -5.31 -9.35 -5.50
CA ALA A 170 -4.64 -9.88 -4.32
C ALA A 170 -4.47 -11.42 -4.38
N GLU A 171 -5.36 -12.12 -5.08
CA GLU A 171 -5.22 -13.56 -5.34
C GLU A 171 -4.00 -13.86 -6.22
N GLU A 172 -3.80 -13.10 -7.30
CA GLU A 172 -2.60 -13.24 -8.13
C GLU A 172 -1.34 -12.91 -7.33
N ALA A 173 -1.37 -11.83 -6.53
CA ALA A 173 -0.24 -11.46 -5.68
C ALA A 173 0.17 -12.61 -4.72
N LEU A 174 -0.78 -13.38 -4.20
CA LEU A 174 -0.52 -14.54 -3.34
C LEU A 174 0.14 -15.72 -4.06
N ARG A 175 0.07 -15.78 -5.40
CA ARG A 175 0.70 -16.84 -6.21
C ARG A 175 2.17 -16.56 -6.52
N HIS A 176 2.71 -15.41 -6.11
CA HIS A 176 4.11 -15.06 -6.34
C HIS A 176 5.06 -16.03 -5.63
N ASP A 177 6.17 -16.40 -6.29
CA ASP A 177 7.15 -17.41 -5.84
C ASP A 177 7.71 -17.17 -4.42
N TRP A 178 7.67 -15.93 -3.95
CA TRP A 178 8.08 -15.58 -2.58
C TRP A 178 7.27 -16.35 -1.53
N PHE A 179 5.98 -16.59 -1.76
CA PHE A 179 5.13 -17.33 -0.83
C PHE A 179 5.33 -18.85 -0.94
N SER A 180 5.75 -19.34 -2.10
CA SER A 180 6.04 -20.77 -2.32
C SER A 180 7.26 -21.25 -1.53
N GLN A 181 8.20 -20.37 -1.18
CA GLN A 181 9.39 -20.72 -0.39
C GLN A 181 9.16 -20.70 1.14
N GLN A 182 8.04 -20.18 1.63
CA GLN A 182 7.76 -20.10 3.08
C GLN A 182 7.03 -21.35 3.63
N GLY A 183 6.87 -22.39 2.80
CA GLY A 183 6.16 -23.63 3.10
C GLY A 183 7.03 -24.90 3.14
N ALA A 184 8.28 -24.81 3.58
CA ALA A 184 9.15 -25.96 3.88
C ALA A 184 9.77 -25.85 5.28
#